data_AF-A0A5E6S8H3-F1
#
_entry.id   AF-A0A5E6S8H3-F1
#
_cell.length_a   1.000
_cell.length_b   1.000
_cell.length_c   1.000
_cell.angle_alpha   90.00
_cell.angle_beta   90.00
_cell.angle_gamma   90.00
#
_symmetry.space_group_name_H-M   'P 1'
#
loop_
_entity.id
_entity.type
_entity.pdbx_description
1 polymer ?
#
loop_
_entity_poly.entity_id
_entity_poly.type
_entity_poly.pdbx_seq_one_letter_code
_entity_poly.pdbx_strand_id
1 'polypeptide(L)'
;MSMVFCRGCAKEIHNSAVTCPACGAAQPAATFTAVPAPGGIWYVELLKKYALFSGRSRRQEYWLFILVTFLVYMLVPYLDREALTGTLFSYLYSLAVLVPGIAVAVRRMHDTDRSGWWLLFPIVNLIFLCQDSQPGPNRFGPNPKNA
;
A
#
# COMPACT_ATOMS: atom_id res chain seq x y z
N MET A 1 9.40 -5.35 21.25
CA MET A 1 9.01 -4.14 21.99
C MET A 1 9.84 -3.00 21.42
N SER A 2 9.26 -2.15 20.57
CA SER A 2 10.00 -1.03 19.96
C SER A 2 9.92 0.19 20.87
N MET A 3 11.09 0.73 21.22
CA MET A 3 11.24 1.95 22.02
C MET A 3 11.32 3.17 21.10
N VAL A 4 10.85 4.33 21.57
CA VAL A 4 10.93 5.62 20.88
C VAL A 4 11.39 6.70 21.86
N PHE A 5 11.94 7.80 21.35
CA PHE A 5 12.34 8.93 22.20
C PHE A 5 11.22 9.95 22.35
N CYS A 6 11.01 10.43 23.57
CA CYS A 6 10.05 11.48 23.87
C CYS A 6 10.41 12.78 23.14
N ARG A 7 9.43 13.42 22.50
CA ARG A 7 9.64 14.71 21.80
C ARG A 7 9.89 15.91 22.71
N GLY A 8 9.51 15.83 23.98
CA GLY A 8 9.68 16.93 24.95
C GLY A 8 11.02 16.89 25.68
N CYS A 9 11.41 15.70 26.18
CA CYS A 9 12.60 15.55 27.03
C CYS A 9 13.64 14.56 26.50
N ALA A 10 13.46 14.01 25.30
CA ALA A 10 14.34 13.01 24.68
C ALA A 10 14.57 11.73 25.50
N LYS A 11 13.80 11.48 26.56
CA LYS A 11 13.87 10.22 27.31
C LYS A 11 13.29 9.07 26.49
N GLU A 12 13.92 7.91 26.59
CA GLU A 12 13.42 6.68 25.98
C GLU A 12 12.10 6.25 26.63
N ILE A 13 11.09 5.99 25.82
CA ILE A 13 9.74 5.61 26.23
C ILE A 13 9.19 4.49 25.33
N HIS A 14 8.17 3.79 25.80
CA HIS A 14 7.48 2.77 25.01
C HIS A 14 6.68 3.42 23.86
N ASN A 15 6.63 2.79 22.68
CA ASN A 15 5.92 3.33 21.51
C ASN A 15 4.40 3.52 21.69
N SER A 16 3.81 2.91 22.72
CA SER A 16 2.38 3.04 23.06
C SER A 16 2.10 4.13 24.10
N ALA A 17 3.12 4.85 24.58
CA ALA A 17 2.94 5.89 25.59
C ALA A 17 2.21 7.10 24.98
N VAL A 18 1.01 7.41 25.49
CA VAL A 18 0.22 8.59 25.08
C VAL A 18 0.82 9.88 25.66
N THR A 19 1.45 9.78 26.83
CA THR A 19 2.14 10.89 27.51
C THR A 19 3.49 10.43 28.02
N CYS A 20 4.46 11.35 28.07
CA CYS A 20 5.76 11.04 28.65
C CYS A 20 5.66 11.00 30.19
N PRO A 21 6.07 9.91 30.86
CA PRO A 21 6.04 9.83 32.32
C PRO A 21 7.06 10.76 33.00
N ALA A 22 8.06 11.25 32.27
CA ALA A 22 9.09 12.13 32.82
C ALA A 22 8.74 13.62 32.72
N CYS A 23 8.21 14.07 31.58
CA CYS A 23 7.97 15.50 31.34
C CYS A 23 6.51 15.86 31.03
N GLY A 24 5.60 14.88 31.03
CA GLY A 24 4.18 15.10 30.74
C GLY A 24 3.84 15.46 29.30
N ALA A 25 4.83 15.56 28.39
CA ALA A 25 4.58 15.91 27.00
C ALA A 25 3.67 14.87 26.35
N ALA A 26 2.57 15.32 25.75
CA ALA A 26 1.71 14.49 24.91
C ALA A 26 2.56 13.92 23.77
N GLN A 27 2.58 12.62 23.64
CA GLN A 27 3.17 11.97 22.48
C GLN A 27 2.06 11.78 21.46
N PRO A 28 2.37 11.83 20.16
CA PRO A 28 1.48 11.20 19.20
C PRO A 28 1.50 9.73 19.57
N ALA A 29 0.52 9.30 20.38
CA ALA A 29 0.09 7.92 20.35
C ALA A 29 0.04 7.58 18.87
N ALA A 30 0.62 6.46 18.47
CA ALA A 30 0.43 5.99 17.12
C ALA A 30 -1.07 5.71 16.99
N THR A 31 -1.84 6.76 16.69
CA THR A 31 -3.21 6.71 16.27
C THR A 31 -3.08 6.16 14.87
N PHE A 32 -2.82 4.86 14.81
CA PHE A 32 -3.21 4.04 13.72
C PHE A 32 -4.72 4.19 13.71
N THR A 33 -5.20 5.18 12.96
CA THR A 33 -6.57 5.15 12.50
C THR A 33 -6.66 3.83 11.74
N ALA A 34 -7.22 2.83 12.41
CA ALA A 34 -7.79 1.69 11.72
C ALA A 34 -8.74 2.34 10.71
N VAL A 35 -8.33 2.34 9.44
CA VAL A 35 -9.22 2.72 8.37
C VAL A 35 -10.40 1.76 8.51
N PRO A 36 -11.61 2.24 8.85
CA PRO A 36 -12.73 1.36 9.09
C PRO A 36 -12.91 0.46 7.86
N ALA A 37 -13.10 -0.84 8.09
CA ALA A 37 -13.39 -1.80 7.03
C ALA A 37 -14.60 -1.26 6.23
N PRO A 38 -14.43 -0.89 4.95
CA PRO A 38 -15.50 -0.27 4.20
C PRO A 38 -16.49 -1.34 3.74
N GLY A 39 -17.74 -1.24 4.19
CA GLY A 39 -18.88 -2.02 3.69
C GLY A 39 -19.36 -1.61 2.29
N GLY A 40 -18.48 -1.03 1.46
CA GLY A 40 -18.79 -0.59 0.10
C GLY A 40 -18.17 -1.49 -0.96
N ILE A 41 -18.59 -1.32 -2.23
CA ILE A 41 -18.00 -2.02 -3.38
C ILE A 41 -16.48 -1.80 -3.34
N TRP A 42 -15.73 -2.87 -3.09
CA TRP A 42 -14.26 -2.89 -2.89
C TRP A 42 -13.47 -2.13 -3.97
N TYR A 43 -14.05 -2.01 -5.16
CA TYR A 43 -13.49 -1.28 -6.30
C TYR A 43 -13.40 0.24 -6.07
N VAL A 44 -14.39 0.85 -5.39
CA VAL A 44 -14.41 2.30 -5.13
C VAL A 44 -13.36 2.69 -4.08
N GLU A 45 -13.03 1.77 -3.18
CA GLU A 45 -11.92 1.91 -2.24
C GLU A 45 -10.55 1.85 -2.93
N LEU A 46 -10.42 1.01 -3.95
CA LEU A 46 -9.23 0.99 -4.81
C LEU A 46 -9.01 2.35 -5.50
N LEU A 47 -10.10 2.98 -5.97
CA LEU A 47 -10.07 4.33 -6.56
C LEU A 47 -9.74 5.41 -5.51
N LYS A 48 -10.13 5.26 -4.25
CA LYS A 48 -9.70 6.18 -3.18
C LYS A 48 -8.20 6.06 -2.87
N LYS A 49 -7.62 4.88 -3.09
CA LYS A 49 -6.17 4.62 -2.92
C LYS A 49 -5.36 4.82 -4.21
N TYR A 50 -5.94 5.47 -5.22
CA TYR A 50 -5.37 5.59 -6.57
C TYR A 50 -3.94 6.14 -6.63
N ALA A 51 -3.59 7.10 -5.76
CA ALA A 51 -2.24 7.65 -5.65
C ALA A 51 -1.69 7.54 -4.21
N LEU A 52 -2.19 6.60 -3.41
CA LEU A 52 -1.78 6.43 -2.03
C LEU A 52 -0.56 5.49 -1.95
N PHE A 53 0.61 6.06 -1.72
CA PHE A 53 1.88 5.31 -1.57
C PHE A 53 2.15 4.88 -0.12
N SER A 54 1.43 5.44 0.85
CA SER A 54 1.59 5.13 2.27
C SER A 54 0.78 3.90 2.69
N GLY A 55 1.20 3.26 3.78
CA GLY A 55 0.54 2.07 4.30
C GLY A 55 1.04 0.76 3.70
N ARG A 56 0.29 -0.32 3.98
CA ARG A 56 0.59 -1.70 3.58
C ARG A 56 -0.54 -2.27 2.73
N SER A 57 -0.18 -3.06 1.73
CA SER A 57 -1.13 -3.84 0.92
C SER A 57 -0.96 -5.33 1.14
N ARG A 58 -2.10 -6.02 1.32
CA ARG A 58 -2.12 -7.49 1.45
C ARG A 58 -1.84 -8.14 0.09
N ARG A 59 -1.33 -9.37 0.11
CA ARG A 59 -1.12 -10.20 -1.10
C ARG A 59 -2.35 -10.26 -2.01
N GLN A 60 -3.53 -10.50 -1.42
CA GLN A 60 -4.78 -10.60 -2.19
C GLN A 60 -5.13 -9.29 -2.91
N GLU A 61 -4.90 -8.12 -2.30
CA GLU A 61 -5.17 -6.81 -2.92
C GLU A 61 -4.24 -6.58 -4.10
N TYR A 62 -2.95 -6.90 -3.94
CA TYR A 62 -1.95 -6.81 -5.00
C TYR A 62 -2.27 -7.75 -6.17
N TRP A 63 -2.45 -9.06 -5.91
CA TRP A 63 -2.67 -10.04 -6.96
C TRP A 63 -4.03 -9.88 -7.65
N LEU A 64 -5.06 -9.43 -6.94
CA LEU A 64 -6.35 -9.12 -7.56
C LEU A 64 -6.25 -7.90 -8.48
N PHE A 65 -5.49 -6.86 -8.09
CA PHE A 65 -5.21 -5.73 -8.97
C PHE A 65 -4.50 -6.19 -10.26
N ILE A 66 -3.44 -6.99 -10.13
CA ILE A 66 -2.71 -7.55 -11.28
C ILE A 66 -3.63 -8.39 -12.17
N LEU A 67 -4.46 -9.25 -11.58
CA LEU A 67 -5.41 -10.09 -12.32
C LEU A 67 -6.44 -9.25 -13.10
N VAL A 68 -7.06 -8.26 -12.45
CA VAL A 68 -8.05 -7.38 -13.11
C VAL A 68 -7.38 -6.57 -14.22
N THR A 69 -6.23 -5.97 -13.96
CA THR A 69 -5.46 -5.24 -14.97
C THR A 69 -5.09 -6.14 -16.16
N PHE A 70 -4.67 -7.38 -15.91
CA PHE A 70 -4.38 -8.35 -16.96
C PHE A 70 -5.61 -8.65 -17.83
N LEU A 71 -6.77 -8.91 -17.21
CA LEU A 71 -8.02 -9.14 -17.94
C LEU A 71 -8.45 -7.94 -18.78
N VAL A 72 -8.29 -6.72 -18.26
CA VAL A 72 -8.60 -5.51 -19.02
C VAL A 72 -7.63 -5.32 -20.18
N TYR A 73 -6.33 -5.61 -20.00
CA TYR A 73 -5.37 -5.60 -21.10
C TYR A 73 -5.66 -6.62 -22.21
N MET A 74 -6.37 -7.71 -21.91
CA MET A 74 -6.86 -8.63 -22.94
C MET A 74 -8.08 -8.07 -23.69
N LEU A 75 -8.91 -7.25 -23.04
CA LEU A 75 -10.16 -6.73 -23.60
C LEU A 75 -9.99 -5.41 -24.37
N VAL A 76 -9.19 -4.47 -23.87
CA VAL A 76 -9.05 -3.12 -24.44
C VAL A 76 -8.59 -3.13 -25.91
N PRO A 77 -7.62 -3.97 -26.34
CA PRO A 77 -7.23 -4.05 -27.75
C PRO A 77 -8.36 -4.50 -28.68
N TYR A 78 -9.30 -5.31 -28.18
CA TYR A 78 -10.48 -5.69 -28.95
C TYR A 78 -11.40 -4.49 -29.17
N LEU A 79 -11.63 -3.67 -28.13
CA LEU A 79 -12.42 -2.44 -28.25
C LEU A 79 -11.78 -1.44 -29.22
N ASP A 80 -10.45 -1.33 -29.18
CA ASP A 80 -9.69 -0.47 -30.10
C ASP A 80 -9.86 -0.90 -31.58
N ARG A 81 -9.96 -2.21 -31.83
CA ARG A 81 -10.21 -2.78 -33.17
C ARG A 81 -11.63 -2.50 -33.66
N GLU A 82 -12.62 -2.78 -32.83
CA GLU A 82 -14.04 -2.62 -33.18
C GLU A 82 -14.44 -1.15 -33.34
N ALA A 83 -13.87 -0.26 -32.54
CA ALA A 83 -14.16 1.17 -32.59
C ALA A 83 -13.32 1.95 -33.63
N LEU A 84 -12.40 1.28 -34.34
CA LEU A 84 -11.42 1.89 -35.25
C LEU A 84 -10.61 3.04 -34.61
N THR A 85 -10.44 3.01 -33.29
CA THR A 85 -9.69 4.03 -32.51
C THR A 85 -8.18 3.79 -32.53
N GLY A 86 -7.72 2.72 -33.21
CA GLY A 86 -6.32 2.37 -33.34
C GLY A 86 -5.75 1.81 -32.04
N THR A 87 -5.11 2.65 -31.24
CA THR A 87 -4.53 2.28 -29.92
C THR A 87 -4.89 3.27 -28.82
N LEU A 88 -5.84 4.17 -29.08
CA LEU A 88 -6.15 5.28 -28.19
C LEU A 88 -6.65 4.78 -26.82
N PHE A 89 -7.58 3.81 -26.79
CA PHE A 89 -8.09 3.29 -25.51
C PHE A 89 -7.02 2.53 -24.74
N SER A 90 -6.18 1.76 -25.44
CA SER A 90 -5.02 1.09 -24.85
C SER A 90 -4.06 2.09 -24.18
N TYR A 91 -3.77 3.21 -24.82
CA TYR A 91 -2.90 4.25 -24.26
C TYR A 91 -3.53 4.96 -23.05
N LEU A 92 -4.80 5.35 -23.15
CA LEU A 92 -5.51 6.00 -22.05
C LEU A 92 -5.60 5.10 -20.82
N TYR A 93 -5.92 3.82 -21.03
CA TYR A 93 -5.95 2.84 -19.95
C TYR A 93 -4.56 2.66 -19.31
N SER A 94 -3.51 2.55 -20.13
CA SER A 94 -2.14 2.40 -19.63
C SER A 94 -1.70 3.59 -18.78
N LEU A 95 -2.03 4.81 -19.19
CA LEU A 95 -1.78 6.03 -18.40
C LEU A 95 -2.57 6.04 -17.10
N ALA A 96 -3.85 5.64 -17.14
CA ALA A 96 -4.70 5.57 -15.95
C ALA A 96 -4.19 4.55 -14.92
N VAL A 97 -3.63 3.42 -15.36
CA VAL A 97 -3.17 2.35 -14.46
C VAL A 97 -1.73 2.54 -13.99
N LEU A 98 -0.93 3.36 -14.67
CA LEU A 98 0.49 3.56 -14.37
C LEU A 98 0.73 3.97 -12.90
N VAL A 99 0.08 5.04 -12.45
CA VAL A 99 0.23 5.57 -11.09
C VAL A 99 -0.29 4.59 -10.02
N PRO A 100 -1.55 4.09 -10.09
CA PRO A 100 -2.04 3.15 -9.09
C PRO A 100 -1.28 1.82 -9.10
N GLY A 101 -0.77 1.38 -10.24
CA GLY A 101 0.06 0.18 -10.36
C GLY A 101 1.36 0.30 -9.59
N ILE A 102 2.04 1.44 -9.71
CA ILE A 102 3.24 1.72 -8.90
C ILE A 102 2.86 1.85 -7.42
N ALA A 103 1.77 2.57 -7.11
CA ALA A 103 1.34 2.80 -5.73
C ALA A 103 1.04 1.49 -4.98
N VAL A 104 0.30 0.56 -5.59
CA VAL A 104 -0.03 -0.73 -4.95
C VAL A 104 1.21 -1.62 -4.80
N ALA A 105 2.14 -1.57 -5.76
CA ALA A 105 3.39 -2.31 -5.69
C ALA A 105 4.32 -1.79 -4.59
N VAL A 106 4.40 -0.47 -4.40
CA VAL A 106 5.14 0.17 -3.30
C VAL A 106 4.53 -0.20 -1.95
N ARG A 107 3.20 -0.10 -1.79
CA ARG A 107 2.50 -0.53 -0.56
C ARG A 107 2.68 -2.02 -0.26
N ARG A 108 2.83 -2.85 -1.30
CA ARG A 108 3.13 -4.27 -1.14
C ARG A 108 4.56 -4.49 -0.66
N MET A 109 5.51 -3.70 -1.17
CA MET A 109 6.90 -3.74 -0.70
C MET A 109 7.01 -3.35 0.79
N HIS A 110 6.27 -2.31 1.19
CA HIS A 110 6.13 -1.87 2.58
C HIS A 110 5.59 -2.97 3.50
N ASP A 111 4.79 -3.89 3.00
CA ASP A 111 4.23 -4.99 3.78
C ASP A 111 5.28 -6.03 4.22
N THR A 112 6.42 -6.09 3.51
CA THR A 112 7.62 -6.87 3.88
C THR A 112 8.70 -6.03 4.56
N ASP A 113 8.35 -4.82 5.02
CA ASP A 113 9.24 -3.83 5.65
C ASP A 113 10.40 -3.34 4.75
N ARG A 114 10.17 -3.31 3.44
CA ARG A 114 11.15 -2.86 2.44
C ARG A 114 10.75 -1.51 1.84
N SER A 115 11.73 -0.74 1.37
CA SER A 115 11.48 0.51 0.65
C SER A 115 10.90 0.24 -0.75
N GLY A 116 10.08 1.15 -1.28
CA GLY A 116 9.52 1.04 -2.64
C GLY A 116 10.56 0.92 -3.76
N TRP A 117 11.79 1.42 -3.54
CA TRP A 117 12.90 1.34 -4.50
C TRP A 117 13.29 -0.08 -4.93
N TRP A 118 12.98 -1.09 -4.10
CA TRP A 118 13.19 -2.49 -4.47
C TRP A 118 12.40 -2.91 -5.71
N LEU A 119 11.37 -2.16 -6.11
CA LEU A 119 10.60 -2.40 -7.33
C LEU A 119 11.46 -2.30 -8.60
N LEU A 120 12.55 -1.53 -8.60
CA LEU A 120 13.42 -1.37 -9.76
C LEU A 120 14.23 -2.63 -10.10
N PHE A 121 14.31 -3.60 -9.19
CA PHE A 121 15.06 -4.85 -9.40
C PHE A 121 14.11 -5.97 -9.85
N PRO A 122 14.15 -6.38 -11.13
CA PRO A 122 13.08 -7.17 -11.75
C PRO A 122 12.90 -8.56 -11.13
N ILE A 123 13.98 -9.26 -10.80
CA ILE A 123 13.91 -10.62 -10.24
C ILE A 123 13.63 -10.56 -8.73
N VAL A 124 14.33 -9.67 -8.03
CA VAL A 124 14.27 -9.56 -6.57
C VAL A 124 12.90 -9.05 -6.12
N ASN A 125 12.28 -8.13 -6.86
CA ASN A 125 10.96 -7.63 -6.52
C ASN A 125 9.89 -8.73 -6.54
N LEU A 126 9.95 -9.67 -7.50
CA LEU A 126 8.95 -10.73 -7.65
C LEU A 126 8.96 -11.67 -6.44
N ILE A 127 10.15 -11.99 -5.94
CA ILE A 127 10.32 -12.79 -4.74
C ILE A 127 9.64 -12.09 -3.56
N PHE A 128 9.86 -10.79 -3.37
CA PHE A 128 9.26 -10.03 -2.26
C PHE A 128 7.75 -9.84 -2.40
N LEU A 129 7.25 -9.66 -3.62
CA LEU A 129 5.81 -9.58 -3.91
C LEU A 129 5.09 -10.88 -3.55
N CYS A 130 5.77 -12.03 -3.63
CA CYS A 130 5.27 -13.34 -3.22
C CYS A 130 5.46 -13.65 -1.72
N GLN A 131 6.34 -12.96 -0.99
CA GLN A 131 6.63 -13.23 0.44
C GLN A 131 5.48 -12.89 1.39
N ASP A 132 5.46 -13.44 2.61
CA ASP A 132 4.35 -13.18 3.53
C ASP A 132 4.49 -11.80 4.17
N SER A 133 3.35 -11.22 4.58
CA SER A 133 3.35 -9.96 5.34
C SER A 133 4.17 -10.15 6.61
N GLN A 134 5.00 -9.15 6.96
CA GLN A 134 5.70 -9.17 8.24
C GLN A 134 4.69 -9.26 9.39
N PRO A 135 4.85 -10.20 10.35
CA PRO A 135 3.94 -10.34 11.47
C PRO A 135 4.01 -9.10 12.38
N GLY A 136 2.86 -8.64 12.85
CA GLY A 136 2.77 -7.45 13.70
C GLY A 136 2.91 -6.11 12.95
N PRO A 137 3.01 -5.00 13.71
CA PRO A 137 3.19 -3.66 13.14
C PRO A 137 4.61 -3.48 12.61
N ASN A 138 4.74 -2.68 11.55
CA ASN A 138 6.02 -2.25 11.00
C ASN A 138 6.04 -0.73 10.83
N ARG A 139 7.16 -0.17 10.33
CA ARG A 139 7.29 1.30 10.13
C ARG A 139 6.26 1.91 9.18
N PHE A 140 5.58 1.09 8.37
CA PHE A 140 4.55 1.49 7.42
C PHE A 140 3.12 1.25 7.92
N GLY A 141 2.94 0.66 9.11
CA GLY A 141 1.65 0.48 9.76
C GLY A 141 1.35 -0.93 10.27
N PRO A 142 0.13 -1.14 10.81
CA PRO A 142 -0.31 -2.44 11.32
C PRO A 142 -0.48 -3.46 10.19
N ASN A 143 -0.38 -4.75 10.54
CA ASN A 143 -0.55 -5.83 9.56
C ASN A 143 -2.00 -5.87 9.03
N PRO A 144 -2.21 -5.81 7.71
CA PRO A 144 -3.55 -5.79 7.12
C PRO A 144 -4.33 -7.12 7.26
N LYS A 145 -3.73 -8.21 7.77
CA LYS A 145 -4.42 -9.48 8.08
C LYS A 145 -5.18 -9.44 9.41
N ASN A 146 -4.78 -8.56 10.34
CA ASN A 146 -5.32 -8.50 11.71
C ASN A 146 -6.01 -7.15 12.01
N ALA A 147 -6.27 -6.35 10.97
CA ALA A 147 -6.93 -5.05 11.04
C ALA A 147 -8.40 -5.18 10.64
#